data_AF-A0A843FCL4-F1
#
_entry.id   AF-A0A843FCL4-F1
#
_cell.length_a   1.000
_cell.length_b   1.000
_cell.length_c   1.000
_cell.angle_alpha   90.00
_cell.angle_beta   90.00
_cell.angle_gamma   90.00
#
_symmetry.space_group_name_H-M   'P 1'
#
loop_
_entity.id
_entity.type
_entity.pdbx_description
1 polymer ?
#
loop_
_entity_poly.entity_id
_entity_poly.type
_entity_poly.pdbx_seq_one_letter_code
_entity_poly.pdbx_strand_id
1 'polypeptide(L)'
;KWNLETNTLDLDSVLNAINEKTKMLFLCTPNNPTGALISQDELRAILDKTNKSKGGVCDAVVVIDEAYFEYSLTTNVNLLDEYENIFILRTMSKVMGLAGMRIGYGISSKEIIEFMHRIKPVFSLTKLSYVAALTTIKDTEYIEKSIKDGIESRDFLYDEISKMKSVKVYKSYSNFMLIDIHDTGYTAAEITREFMKRGLIVRDCTSFKGLDEYYFRISICTLEEDKKFLEVMREILNE
;
A
#
# COMPACT_ATOMS: atom_id res chain seq x y z
N LYS A 1 -2.03 -6.36 14.46
CA LYS A 1 -1.43 -5.00 14.50
C LYS A 1 -0.34 -4.93 13.44
N TRP A 2 0.38 -3.82 13.28
CA TRP A 2 1.65 -3.82 12.54
C TRP A 2 2.80 -3.70 13.55
N ASN A 3 3.82 -4.54 13.44
CA ASN A 3 5.05 -4.40 14.20
C ASN A 3 5.97 -3.45 13.44
N LEU A 4 6.20 -2.25 13.98
CA LEU A 4 7.05 -1.26 13.35
C LEU A 4 8.52 -1.61 13.46
N GLU A 5 8.98 -2.22 14.55
CA GLU A 5 10.39 -2.58 14.72
C GLU A 5 10.87 -3.51 13.60
N THR A 6 10.08 -4.56 13.32
CA THR A 6 10.37 -5.54 12.26
C THR A 6 9.77 -5.17 10.90
N ASN A 7 8.91 -4.14 10.85
CA ASN A 7 8.09 -3.77 9.70
C ASN A 7 7.28 -4.96 9.12
N THR A 8 6.61 -5.72 9.98
CA THR A 8 5.79 -6.88 9.59
C THR A 8 4.39 -6.82 10.16
N LEU A 9 3.48 -7.62 9.61
CA LEU A 9 2.18 -7.85 10.22
C LEU A 9 2.37 -8.60 11.55
N ASP A 10 1.73 -8.11 12.61
CA ASP A 10 1.58 -8.89 13.85
C ASP A 10 0.45 -9.90 13.63
N LEU A 11 0.83 -11.06 13.07
CA LEU A 11 -0.06 -12.15 12.68
C LEU A 11 -0.85 -12.68 13.88
N ASP A 12 -0.19 -12.93 15.02
CA ASP A 12 -0.85 -13.46 16.21
C ASP A 12 -1.95 -12.53 16.71
N SER A 13 -1.69 -11.20 16.72
CA SER A 13 -2.73 -10.23 17.04
C SER A 13 -3.91 -10.28 16.07
N VAL A 14 -3.69 -10.56 14.79
CA VAL A 14 -4.77 -10.69 13.79
C VAL A 14 -5.56 -11.97 14.06
N LEU A 15 -4.88 -13.11 14.18
CA LEU A 15 -5.52 -14.42 14.40
C LEU A 15 -6.35 -14.45 15.69
N ASN A 16 -5.84 -13.85 16.77
CA ASN A 16 -6.55 -13.75 18.05
C ASN A 16 -7.78 -12.83 18.01
N ALA A 17 -7.83 -11.88 17.06
CA ALA A 17 -8.99 -11.01 16.90
C ALA A 17 -10.13 -11.67 16.11
N ILE A 18 -9.83 -12.73 15.32
CA ILE A 18 -10.82 -13.45 14.52
C ILE A 18 -11.67 -14.34 15.42
N ASN A 19 -12.98 -14.16 15.34
CA ASN A 19 -13.96 -14.96 16.09
C ASN A 19 -15.20 -15.24 15.21
N GLU A 20 -16.18 -15.97 15.75
CA GLU A 20 -17.39 -16.39 15.04
C GLU A 20 -18.24 -15.23 14.48
N LYS A 21 -18.10 -14.02 15.05
CA LYS A 21 -18.79 -12.81 14.60
C LYS A 21 -18.06 -12.07 13.48
N THR A 22 -16.79 -12.39 13.22
CA THR A 22 -16.01 -11.78 12.14
C THR A 22 -16.66 -12.12 10.79
N LYS A 23 -16.94 -11.10 9.98
CA LYS A 23 -17.56 -11.25 8.65
C LYS A 23 -16.65 -10.82 7.50
N MET A 24 -15.67 -9.97 7.79
CA MET A 24 -14.76 -9.45 6.79
C MET A 24 -13.44 -9.01 7.43
N LEU A 25 -12.34 -9.17 6.71
CA LEU A 25 -11.03 -8.63 7.05
C LEU A 25 -10.49 -7.84 5.87
N PHE A 26 -9.80 -6.73 6.13
CA PHE A 26 -9.08 -5.96 5.13
C PHE A 26 -7.59 -6.00 5.43
N LEU A 27 -6.82 -6.50 4.48
CA LEU A 27 -5.37 -6.61 4.55
C LEU A 27 -4.79 -5.86 3.36
N CYS A 28 -3.88 -4.92 3.61
CA CYS A 28 -3.20 -4.16 2.57
C CYS A 28 -1.79 -4.71 2.43
N THR A 29 -1.41 -5.18 1.24
CA THR A 29 -0.09 -5.74 0.97
C THR A 29 0.33 -5.42 -0.47
N PRO A 30 1.32 -4.51 -0.68
CA PRO A 30 2.06 -3.73 0.32
C PRO A 30 1.20 -2.85 1.24
N ASN A 31 1.52 -2.80 2.53
CA ASN A 31 0.76 -2.09 3.55
C ASN A 31 0.87 -0.57 3.43
N ASN A 32 -0.22 0.14 3.68
CA ASN A 32 -0.22 1.60 3.85
C ASN A 32 -0.40 1.94 5.35
N PRO A 33 0.59 2.58 6.01
CA PRO A 33 1.60 3.45 5.41
C PRO A 33 3.04 2.89 5.34
N THR A 34 3.31 1.68 5.83
CA THR A 34 4.69 1.20 6.06
C THR A 34 5.38 0.65 4.81
N GLY A 35 4.62 0.27 3.78
CA GLY A 35 5.12 -0.23 2.51
C GLY A 35 5.54 -1.70 2.51
N ALA A 36 5.45 -2.41 3.63
CA ALA A 36 5.88 -3.81 3.71
C ALA A 36 4.81 -4.81 3.27
N LEU A 37 5.27 -6.00 2.88
CA LEU A 37 4.44 -7.10 2.41
C LEU A 37 3.95 -7.98 3.56
N ILE A 38 2.79 -8.59 3.36
CA ILE A 38 2.33 -9.76 4.10
C ILE A 38 2.69 -10.99 3.25
N SER A 39 3.34 -11.97 3.86
CA SER A 39 3.73 -13.20 3.17
C SER A 39 2.50 -14.07 2.82
N GLN A 40 2.63 -14.91 1.80
CA GLN A 40 1.53 -15.82 1.46
C GLN A 40 1.23 -16.83 2.58
N ASP A 41 2.23 -17.22 3.39
CA ASP A 41 2.02 -18.13 4.51
C ASP A 41 1.19 -17.48 5.63
N GLU A 42 1.47 -16.21 5.94
CA GLU A 42 0.63 -15.42 6.86
C GLU A 42 -0.78 -15.25 6.30
N LEU A 43 -0.93 -14.99 4.99
CA LEU A 43 -2.24 -14.90 4.35
C LEU A 43 -3.01 -16.22 4.41
N ARG A 44 -2.35 -17.36 4.14
CA ARG A 44 -2.96 -18.69 4.28
C ARG A 44 -3.42 -18.96 5.70
N ALA A 45 -2.60 -18.65 6.70
CA ALA A 45 -2.98 -18.80 8.11
C ALA A 45 -4.25 -18.00 8.46
N ILE A 46 -4.38 -16.78 7.92
CA ILE A 46 -5.59 -15.95 8.10
C ILE A 46 -6.78 -16.58 7.35
N LEU A 47 -6.59 -16.96 6.09
CA LEU A 47 -7.64 -17.54 5.24
C LEU A 47 -8.19 -18.86 5.79
N ASP A 48 -7.32 -19.73 6.31
CA ASP A 48 -7.71 -20.98 6.98
C ASP A 48 -8.54 -20.68 8.24
N LYS A 49 -8.12 -19.69 9.04
CA LYS A 49 -8.86 -19.28 10.24
C LYS A 49 -10.25 -18.71 9.94
N THR A 50 -10.43 -18.09 8.77
CA THR A 50 -11.66 -17.43 8.33
C THR A 50 -12.52 -18.25 7.39
N ASN A 51 -12.26 -19.55 7.27
CA ASN A 51 -13.01 -20.45 6.40
C ASN A 51 -13.43 -21.72 7.15
N LYS A 52 -14.73 -21.88 7.45
CA LYS A 52 -15.21 -23.06 8.19
C LYS A 52 -15.01 -24.37 7.43
N SER A 53 -15.06 -24.34 6.10
CA SER A 53 -14.82 -25.54 5.29
C SER A 53 -13.39 -26.07 5.43
N LYS A 54 -12.45 -25.23 5.87
CA LYS A 54 -11.06 -25.58 6.19
C LYS A 54 -10.77 -25.70 7.70
N GLY A 55 -11.81 -25.79 8.53
CA GLY A 55 -11.65 -25.91 9.99
C GLY A 55 -11.44 -24.58 10.72
N GLY A 56 -11.66 -23.45 10.05
CA GLY A 56 -11.69 -22.12 10.64
C GLY A 56 -12.87 -21.88 11.58
N VAL A 57 -12.91 -20.71 12.20
CA VAL A 57 -13.91 -20.36 13.24
C VAL A 57 -15.09 -19.55 12.70
N CYS A 58 -14.98 -19.03 11.48
CA CYS A 58 -16.01 -18.23 10.82
C CYS A 58 -15.92 -18.37 9.31
N ASP A 59 -16.90 -17.80 8.60
CA ASP A 59 -16.87 -17.63 7.15
C ASP A 59 -16.82 -16.12 6.88
N ALA A 60 -15.60 -15.60 6.83
CA ALA A 60 -15.35 -14.19 6.61
C ALA A 60 -14.67 -13.98 5.25
N VAL A 61 -15.08 -12.91 4.55
CA VAL A 61 -14.40 -12.49 3.32
C VAL A 61 -13.08 -11.84 3.70
N VAL A 62 -11.98 -12.34 3.15
CA VAL A 62 -10.65 -11.73 3.32
C VAL A 62 -10.36 -10.88 2.10
N VAL A 63 -10.42 -9.57 2.29
CA VAL A 63 -10.10 -8.58 1.26
C VAL A 63 -8.60 -8.30 1.30
N ILE A 64 -7.93 -8.55 0.18
CA ILE A 64 -6.50 -8.24 -0.02
C ILE A 64 -6.41 -7.02 -0.94
N ASP A 65 -6.03 -5.88 -0.38
CA ASP A 65 -5.76 -4.65 -1.14
C ASP A 65 -4.34 -4.70 -1.72
N GLU A 66 -4.29 -4.98 -3.02
CA GLU A 66 -3.12 -5.05 -3.89
C GLU A 66 -2.90 -3.74 -4.66
N ALA A 67 -3.31 -2.58 -4.13
CA ALA A 67 -3.17 -1.29 -4.84
C ALA A 67 -1.75 -0.95 -5.31
N TYR A 68 -0.72 -1.60 -4.75
CA TYR A 68 0.70 -1.34 -5.05
C TYR A 68 1.43 -2.58 -5.59
N PHE A 69 0.69 -3.61 -6.03
CA PHE A 69 1.29 -4.89 -6.40
C PHE A 69 2.31 -4.76 -7.53
N GLU A 70 2.09 -3.84 -8.47
CA GLU A 70 3.01 -3.60 -9.59
C GLU A 70 4.40 -3.14 -9.13
N TYR A 71 4.51 -2.37 -8.04
CA TYR A 71 5.81 -1.95 -7.48
C TYR A 71 6.47 -3.04 -6.64
N SER A 72 5.69 -3.92 -6.03
CA SER A 72 6.18 -5.04 -5.23
C SER A 72 6.55 -6.26 -6.07
N LEU A 73 6.07 -6.32 -7.31
CA LEU A 73 6.14 -7.48 -8.20
C LEU A 73 5.55 -8.76 -7.57
N THR A 74 4.71 -8.61 -6.54
CA THR A 74 4.14 -9.70 -5.76
C THR A 74 2.63 -9.67 -5.89
N THR A 75 2.02 -10.82 -6.17
CA THR A 75 0.56 -10.97 -6.18
C THR A 75 0.13 -12.26 -5.51
N ASN A 76 -1.10 -12.27 -5.04
CA ASN A 76 -1.77 -13.33 -4.31
C ASN A 76 -2.91 -13.96 -5.11
N VAL A 77 -3.00 -13.68 -6.43
CA VAL A 77 -4.04 -14.24 -7.31
C VAL A 77 -4.04 -15.77 -7.29
N ASN A 78 -2.89 -16.41 -7.10
CA ASN A 78 -2.80 -17.87 -6.97
C ASN A 78 -3.57 -18.42 -5.75
N LEU A 79 -3.84 -17.62 -4.72
CA LEU A 79 -4.65 -18.04 -3.58
C LEU A 79 -6.12 -18.23 -3.95
N LEU A 80 -6.60 -17.67 -5.07
CA LEU A 80 -7.97 -17.89 -5.57
C LEU A 80 -8.23 -19.35 -5.97
N ASP A 81 -7.17 -20.10 -6.32
CA ASP A 81 -7.27 -21.53 -6.64
C ASP A 81 -7.47 -22.37 -5.36
N GLU A 82 -7.10 -21.83 -4.21
CA GLU A 82 -7.12 -22.52 -2.91
C GLU A 82 -8.28 -22.08 -2.00
N TYR A 83 -8.82 -20.86 -2.19
CA TYR A 83 -9.79 -20.22 -1.30
C TYR A 83 -10.88 -19.47 -2.06
N GLU A 84 -12.15 -19.72 -1.72
CA GLU A 84 -13.29 -19.04 -2.33
C GLU A 84 -13.70 -17.76 -1.58
N ASN A 85 -13.24 -17.58 -0.34
CA ASN A 85 -13.57 -16.44 0.53
C ASN A 85 -12.57 -15.26 0.41
N ILE A 86 -11.71 -15.25 -0.60
CA ILE A 86 -10.74 -14.19 -0.87
C ILE A 86 -11.29 -13.19 -1.89
N PHE A 87 -11.03 -11.90 -1.66
CA PHE A 87 -11.34 -10.82 -2.60
C PHE A 87 -10.11 -9.92 -2.79
N ILE A 88 -9.51 -9.94 -3.98
CA ILE A 88 -8.33 -9.12 -4.28
C ILE A 88 -8.79 -7.81 -4.93
N LEU A 89 -8.38 -6.68 -4.36
CA LEU A 89 -8.62 -5.34 -4.90
C LEU A 89 -7.38 -4.81 -5.63
N ARG A 90 -7.56 -4.21 -6.80
CA ARG A 90 -6.51 -3.52 -7.54
C ARG A 90 -7.00 -2.20 -8.10
N THR A 91 -6.06 -1.31 -8.40
CA THR A 91 -6.36 0.04 -8.89
C THR A 91 -5.54 0.38 -10.11
N MET A 92 -6.08 1.24 -10.97
CA MET A 92 -5.32 1.88 -12.05
C MET A 92 -4.76 3.25 -11.63
N SER A 93 -4.87 3.59 -10.34
CA SER A 93 -4.49 4.92 -9.83
C SER A 93 -3.00 5.12 -9.62
N LYS A 94 -2.21 4.04 -9.58
CA LYS A 94 -0.80 4.07 -9.17
C LYS A 94 0.12 4.02 -10.39
N VAL A 95 0.71 2.86 -10.70
CA VAL A 95 1.59 2.69 -11.88
C VAL A 95 0.98 3.20 -13.17
N MET A 96 -0.32 2.98 -13.36
CA MET A 96 -1.04 3.39 -14.57
C MET A 96 -1.40 4.88 -14.63
N GLY A 97 -1.12 5.66 -13.58
CA GLY A 97 -1.31 7.13 -13.60
C GLY A 97 -2.77 7.62 -13.66
N LEU A 98 -3.77 6.74 -13.51
CA LEU A 98 -5.18 7.09 -13.70
C LEU A 98 -5.91 7.47 -12.40
N ALA A 99 -5.22 8.07 -11.43
CA ALA A 99 -5.79 8.41 -10.12
C ALA A 99 -7.06 9.27 -10.25
N GLY A 100 -7.05 10.26 -11.15
CA GLY A 100 -8.22 11.12 -11.42
C GLY A 100 -9.37 10.41 -12.13
N MET A 101 -9.13 9.27 -12.79
CA MET A 101 -10.14 8.57 -13.59
C MET A 101 -11.04 7.64 -12.78
N ARG A 102 -10.69 7.38 -11.51
CA ARG A 102 -11.50 6.62 -10.54
C ARG A 102 -11.82 5.20 -11.00
N ILE A 103 -10.77 4.44 -11.31
CA ILE A 103 -10.90 3.06 -11.82
C ILE A 103 -10.12 2.09 -10.94
N GLY A 104 -10.79 1.01 -10.58
CA GLY A 104 -10.23 -0.16 -9.93
C GLY A 104 -11.04 -1.39 -10.31
N TYR A 105 -10.55 -2.54 -9.93
CA TYR A 105 -11.18 -3.82 -10.22
C TYR A 105 -10.95 -4.81 -9.07
N GLY A 106 -11.85 -5.78 -8.96
CA GLY A 106 -11.79 -6.86 -7.99
C GLY A 106 -11.65 -8.20 -8.67
N ILE A 107 -10.90 -9.12 -8.06
CA ILE A 107 -10.74 -10.50 -8.50
C ILE A 107 -11.15 -11.40 -7.32
N SER A 108 -12.11 -12.29 -7.54
CA SER A 108 -12.68 -13.12 -6.48
C SER A 108 -13.41 -14.33 -7.08
N SER A 109 -13.94 -15.20 -6.23
CA SER A 109 -14.80 -16.32 -6.63
C SER A 109 -16.06 -15.82 -7.33
N LYS A 110 -16.62 -16.67 -8.20
CA LYS A 110 -17.85 -16.35 -8.94
C LYS A 110 -18.98 -15.92 -8.01
N GLU A 111 -19.14 -16.60 -6.87
CA GLU A 111 -20.17 -16.30 -5.89
C GLU A 111 -20.05 -14.88 -5.33
N ILE A 112 -18.86 -14.47 -4.88
CA ILE A 112 -18.66 -13.11 -4.36
C ILE A 112 -18.88 -12.07 -5.46
N ILE A 113 -18.40 -12.32 -6.68
CA ILE A 113 -18.60 -11.42 -7.82
C ILE A 113 -20.09 -11.26 -8.16
N GLU A 114 -20.89 -12.32 -8.10
CA GLU A 114 -22.33 -12.24 -8.28
C GLU A 114 -23.00 -11.35 -7.23
N PHE A 115 -22.61 -11.45 -5.95
CA PHE A 115 -23.10 -10.55 -4.92
C PHE A 115 -22.73 -9.09 -5.20
N MET A 116 -21.50 -8.83 -5.66
CA MET A 116 -21.06 -7.49 -6.03
C MET A 116 -21.89 -6.93 -7.20
N HIS A 117 -22.20 -7.74 -8.21
CA HIS A 117 -23.03 -7.30 -9.34
C HIS A 117 -24.46 -6.91 -8.94
N ARG A 118 -25.04 -7.55 -7.91
CA ARG A 118 -26.38 -7.22 -7.41
C ARG A 118 -26.46 -5.82 -6.77
N ILE A 119 -25.36 -5.35 -6.17
CA ILE A 119 -25.28 -4.05 -5.49
C ILE A 119 -24.58 -2.96 -6.31
N LYS A 120 -23.81 -3.34 -7.34
CA LYS A 120 -23.07 -2.40 -8.18
C LYS A 120 -24.05 -1.50 -8.95
N PRO A 121 -23.86 -0.16 -8.93
CA PRO A 121 -24.60 0.73 -9.81
C PRO A 121 -24.49 0.31 -11.27
N VAL A 122 -25.60 0.39 -12.01
CA VAL A 122 -25.65 0.00 -13.44
C VAL A 122 -24.60 0.78 -14.25
N PHE A 123 -24.51 2.09 -14.03
CA PHE A 123 -23.57 3.00 -14.68
C PHE A 123 -22.47 3.45 -13.70
N SER A 124 -21.61 2.52 -13.31
CA SER A 124 -20.56 2.75 -12.30
C SER A 124 -19.27 3.37 -12.85
N LEU A 125 -19.11 3.51 -14.17
CA LEU A 125 -17.93 4.06 -14.81
C LEU A 125 -18.30 5.17 -15.79
N THR A 126 -17.47 6.21 -15.87
CA THR A 126 -17.60 7.23 -16.91
C THR A 126 -17.01 6.72 -18.22
N LYS A 127 -17.50 7.23 -19.37
CA LYS A 127 -16.97 6.89 -20.69
C LYS A 127 -15.48 7.25 -20.80
N LEU A 128 -15.06 8.38 -20.25
CA LEU A 128 -13.66 8.83 -20.27
C LEU A 128 -12.77 7.89 -19.46
N SER A 129 -13.23 7.50 -18.26
CA SER A 129 -12.56 6.50 -17.42
C SER A 129 -12.36 5.20 -18.21
N TYR A 130 -13.43 4.66 -18.82
CA TYR A 130 -13.36 3.42 -19.60
C TYR A 130 -12.34 3.48 -20.74
N VAL A 131 -12.34 4.57 -21.53
CA VAL A 131 -11.37 4.76 -22.61
C VAL A 131 -9.94 4.85 -22.07
N ALA A 132 -9.71 5.62 -21.02
CA ALA A 132 -8.39 5.75 -20.40
C ALA A 132 -7.86 4.40 -19.89
N ALA A 133 -8.70 3.61 -19.24
CA ALA A 133 -8.35 2.27 -18.78
C ALA A 133 -7.95 1.35 -19.93
N LEU A 134 -8.79 1.26 -20.97
CA LEU A 134 -8.55 0.36 -22.11
C LEU A 134 -7.30 0.73 -22.90
N THR A 135 -6.98 2.02 -23.02
CA THR A 135 -5.77 2.47 -23.71
C THR A 135 -4.54 2.14 -22.84
N THR A 136 -4.58 2.49 -21.56
CA THR A 136 -3.42 2.32 -20.66
C THR A 136 -3.06 0.86 -20.44
N ILE A 137 -4.04 -0.03 -20.27
CA ILE A 137 -3.78 -1.47 -20.05
C ILE A 137 -3.14 -2.16 -21.26
N LYS A 138 -3.26 -1.57 -22.46
CA LYS A 138 -2.63 -2.08 -23.70
C LYS A 138 -1.24 -1.50 -23.93
N ASP A 139 -0.88 -0.44 -23.22
CA ASP A 139 0.43 0.21 -23.32
C ASP A 139 1.39 -0.44 -22.31
N THR A 140 1.83 -1.65 -22.65
CA THR A 140 2.71 -2.44 -21.78
C THR A 140 4.07 -1.78 -21.60
N GLU A 141 4.59 -1.10 -22.64
CA GLU A 141 5.85 -0.35 -22.57
C GLU A 141 5.79 0.76 -21.53
N TYR A 142 4.69 1.54 -21.50
CA TYR A 142 4.48 2.56 -20.47
C TYR A 142 4.42 1.97 -19.06
N ILE A 143 3.68 0.87 -18.88
CA ILE A 143 3.54 0.21 -17.57
C ILE A 143 4.89 -0.32 -17.09
N GLU A 144 5.61 -1.07 -17.93
CA GLU A 144 6.92 -1.65 -17.60
C GLU A 144 7.95 -0.56 -17.26
N LYS A 145 7.99 0.51 -18.06
CA LYS A 145 8.85 1.66 -17.78
C LYS A 145 8.47 2.33 -16.45
N SER A 146 7.18 2.54 -16.19
CA SER A 146 6.71 3.19 -14.96
C SER A 146 7.01 2.37 -13.70
N ILE A 147 6.91 1.03 -13.80
CA ILE A 147 7.31 0.11 -12.73
C ILE A 147 8.82 0.21 -12.49
N LYS A 148 9.61 0.10 -13.55
CA LYS A 148 11.07 0.16 -13.47
C LYS A 148 11.55 1.46 -12.85
N ASP A 149 11.14 2.60 -13.42
CA ASP A 149 11.55 3.92 -12.95
C ASP A 149 11.14 4.14 -11.48
N GLY A 150 9.93 3.71 -11.10
CA GLY A 150 9.44 3.83 -9.73
C GLY A 150 10.19 2.95 -8.72
N ILE A 151 10.58 1.73 -9.11
CA ILE A 151 11.41 0.84 -8.29
C ILE A 151 12.83 1.41 -8.14
N GLU A 152 13.44 1.87 -9.23
CA GLU A 152 14.77 2.49 -9.20
C GLU A 152 14.80 3.73 -8.30
N SER A 153 13.79 4.61 -8.40
CA SER A 153 13.70 5.81 -7.57
C SER A 153 13.44 5.48 -6.10
N ARG A 154 12.61 4.47 -5.83
CA ARG A 154 12.36 3.96 -4.46
C ARG A 154 13.64 3.47 -3.81
N ASP A 155 14.36 2.62 -4.50
CA ASP A 155 15.55 1.97 -3.96
C ASP A 155 16.66 3.03 -3.76
N PHE A 156 16.80 3.98 -4.69
CA PHE A 156 17.67 5.14 -4.54
C PHE A 156 17.34 5.99 -3.29
N LEU A 157 16.06 6.37 -3.10
CA LEU A 157 15.67 7.14 -1.92
C LEU A 157 15.90 6.36 -0.63
N TYR A 158 15.59 5.07 -0.61
CA TYR A 158 15.81 4.22 0.56
C TYR A 158 17.30 4.21 0.94
N ASP A 159 18.19 4.00 -0.04
CA ASP A 159 19.63 3.95 0.17
C ASP A 159 20.19 5.30 0.65
N GLU A 160 19.70 6.43 0.12
CA GLU A 160 20.17 7.76 0.51
C GLU A 160 19.67 8.19 1.89
N ILE A 161 18.40 7.94 2.22
CA ILE A 161 17.84 8.30 3.54
C ILE A 161 18.39 7.36 4.62
N SER A 162 18.66 6.09 4.32
CA SER A 162 19.26 5.14 5.28
C SER A 162 20.67 5.52 5.73
N LYS A 163 21.34 6.44 5.02
CA LYS A 163 22.65 6.98 5.41
C LYS A 163 22.55 8.12 6.44
N MET A 164 21.36 8.72 6.59
CA MET A 164 21.12 9.80 7.54
C MET A 164 20.99 9.23 8.95
N LYS A 165 21.60 9.88 9.94
CA LYS A 165 21.70 9.36 11.31
C LYS A 165 20.49 9.74 12.17
N SER A 166 19.84 10.85 11.87
CA SER A 166 18.72 11.38 12.68
C SER A 166 17.36 10.80 12.34
N VAL A 167 17.28 9.95 11.31
CA VAL A 167 16.00 9.39 10.82
C VAL A 167 16.11 7.90 10.54
N LYS A 168 14.96 7.23 10.62
CA LYS A 168 14.81 5.84 10.19
C LYS A 168 13.80 5.75 9.05
N VAL A 169 14.24 5.31 7.89
CA VAL A 169 13.37 5.01 6.75
C VAL A 169 13.00 3.53 6.74
N TYR A 170 11.71 3.25 6.53
CA TYR A 170 11.20 1.89 6.42
C TYR A 170 11.31 1.41 4.97
N LYS A 171 11.92 0.22 4.78
CA LYS A 171 11.95 -0.42 3.46
C LYS A 171 10.53 -0.64 2.96
N SER A 172 10.27 -0.17 1.75
CA SER A 172 8.97 -0.21 1.11
C SER A 172 9.00 -1.04 -0.16
N TYR A 173 7.87 -1.66 -0.47
CA TYR A 173 7.58 -2.36 -1.72
C TYR A 173 6.45 -1.62 -2.48
N SER A 174 6.19 -0.36 -2.13
CA SER A 174 5.15 0.51 -2.67
C SER A 174 5.75 1.74 -3.38
N ASN A 175 4.92 2.72 -3.76
CA ASN A 175 5.34 4.03 -4.29
C ASN A 175 5.40 5.15 -3.23
N PHE A 176 5.69 4.77 -2.00
CA PHE A 176 5.87 5.68 -0.88
C PHE A 176 6.81 5.06 0.15
N MET A 177 7.35 5.84 1.07
CA MET A 177 8.13 5.34 2.20
C MET A 177 7.79 6.06 3.49
N LEU A 178 7.63 5.29 4.57
CA LEU A 178 7.45 5.82 5.92
C LEU A 178 8.80 6.21 6.50
N ILE A 179 8.85 7.35 7.18
CA ILE A 179 10.04 7.89 7.82
C ILE A 179 9.68 8.23 9.27
N ASP A 180 10.52 7.73 10.17
CA ASP A 180 10.53 7.99 11.60
C ASP A 180 11.59 9.05 11.89
N ILE A 181 11.17 10.08 12.63
CA ILE A 181 11.96 11.29 12.92
C ILE A 181 12.09 11.58 14.42
N HIS A 182 11.92 10.60 15.30
CA HIS A 182 12.01 10.80 16.76
C HIS A 182 13.30 11.50 17.19
N ASP A 183 14.42 11.22 16.52
CA ASP A 183 15.75 11.74 16.87
C ASP A 183 16.07 13.11 16.25
N THR A 184 15.12 13.73 15.53
CA THR A 184 15.34 15.01 14.83
C THR A 184 14.97 16.25 15.66
N GLY A 185 14.20 16.07 16.74
CA GLY A 185 13.59 17.17 17.50
C GLY A 185 12.38 17.83 16.82
N TYR A 186 11.97 17.36 15.63
CA TYR A 186 10.76 17.79 14.95
C TYR A 186 9.62 16.79 15.17
N THR A 187 8.41 17.31 15.33
CA THR A 187 7.18 16.53 15.06
C THR A 187 6.92 16.45 13.54
N ALA A 188 6.12 15.47 13.12
CA ALA A 188 5.69 15.28 11.74
C ALA A 188 4.97 16.52 11.21
N ALA A 189 4.18 17.19 12.06
CA ALA A 189 3.49 18.43 11.72
C ALA A 189 4.49 19.59 11.47
N GLU A 190 5.55 19.68 12.26
CA GLU A 190 6.59 20.72 12.10
C GLU A 190 7.45 20.47 10.86
N ILE A 191 7.97 19.26 10.68
CA ILE A 191 8.82 18.95 9.51
C ILE A 191 8.02 19.10 8.21
N THR A 192 6.75 18.71 8.21
CA THR A 192 5.86 18.89 7.04
C THR A 192 5.70 20.36 6.67
N ARG A 193 5.64 21.26 7.66
CA ARG A 193 5.62 22.72 7.41
C ARG A 193 6.96 23.21 6.84
N GLU A 194 8.09 22.69 7.31
CA GLU A 194 9.41 23.04 6.78
C GLU A 194 9.60 22.60 5.32
N PHE A 195 9.14 21.40 4.96
CA PHE A 195 9.07 20.96 3.57
C PHE A 195 8.15 21.86 2.74
N MET A 196 6.97 22.22 3.27
CA MET A 196 5.98 23.04 2.56
C MET A 196 6.52 24.44 2.23
N LYS A 197 7.28 25.07 3.15
CA LYS A 197 7.97 26.35 2.91
C LYS A 197 8.94 26.30 1.73
N ARG A 198 9.45 25.10 1.41
CA ARG A 198 10.39 24.82 0.30
C ARG A 198 9.69 24.23 -0.92
N GLY A 199 8.36 24.26 -0.95
CA GLY A 199 7.55 23.81 -2.08
C GLY A 199 7.39 22.28 -2.18
N LEU A 200 7.65 21.54 -1.09
CA LEU A 200 7.48 20.10 -1.03
C LEU A 200 6.32 19.73 -0.10
N ILE A 201 5.43 18.86 -0.57
CA ILE A 201 4.29 18.37 0.24
C ILE A 201 4.57 16.92 0.61
N VAL A 202 4.66 16.65 1.91
CA VAL A 202 4.76 15.31 2.48
C VAL A 202 3.53 14.99 3.32
N ARG A 203 3.32 13.71 3.63
CA ARG A 203 2.15 13.25 4.39
C ARG A 203 2.50 13.05 5.86
N ASP A 204 2.04 13.96 6.72
CA ASP A 204 1.93 13.72 8.16
C ASP A 204 1.10 12.44 8.42
N CYS A 205 1.67 11.51 9.20
CA CYS A 205 1.05 10.22 9.49
C CYS A 205 0.46 10.08 10.90
N THR A 206 0.36 11.15 11.68
CA THR A 206 -0.22 11.16 13.04
C THR A 206 -1.66 10.60 13.07
N SER A 207 -2.42 10.73 11.98
CA SER A 207 -3.78 10.20 11.88
C SER A 207 -3.86 8.67 11.71
N PHE A 208 -2.74 7.99 11.43
CA PHE A 208 -2.73 6.54 11.27
C PHE A 208 -2.68 5.86 12.64
N LYS A 209 -3.61 4.93 12.87
CA LYS A 209 -3.64 4.17 14.13
C LYS A 209 -2.35 3.37 14.30
N GLY A 210 -1.69 3.55 15.45
CA GLY A 210 -0.45 2.87 15.79
C GLY A 210 0.81 3.64 15.39
N LEU A 211 0.68 4.82 14.79
CA LEU A 211 1.75 5.80 14.65
C LEU A 211 1.48 6.97 15.60
N ASP A 212 2.54 7.56 16.13
CA ASP A 212 2.51 8.81 16.89
C ASP A 212 2.85 10.01 15.99
N GLU A 213 3.13 11.15 16.62
CA GLU A 213 3.40 12.41 15.93
C GLU A 213 4.79 12.51 15.30
N TYR A 214 5.61 11.46 15.32
CA TYR A 214 6.98 11.46 14.79
C TYR A 214 7.12 10.64 13.50
N TYR A 215 6.01 10.39 12.81
CA TYR A 215 6.01 9.71 11.53
C TYR A 215 5.44 10.57 10.42
N PHE A 216 6.17 10.68 9.33
CA PHE A 216 5.66 11.19 8.07
C PHE A 216 6.00 10.22 6.94
N ARG A 217 5.34 10.40 5.80
CA ARG A 217 5.54 9.55 4.64
C ARG A 217 5.71 10.40 3.40
N ILE A 218 6.64 9.98 2.55
CA ILE A 218 6.86 10.56 1.22
C ILE A 218 6.28 9.68 0.14
N SER A 219 5.79 10.29 -0.94
CA SER A 219 5.58 9.59 -2.20
C SER A 219 6.90 9.48 -2.94
N ILE A 220 7.01 8.48 -3.79
CA ILE A 220 8.16 8.30 -4.69
C ILE A 220 7.77 8.92 -6.02
N CYS A 221 8.57 9.88 -6.46
CA CYS A 221 8.26 10.73 -7.60
C CYS A 221 9.24 10.46 -8.74
N THR A 222 9.53 11.45 -9.57
CA THR A 222 10.65 11.34 -10.52
C THR A 222 11.99 11.41 -9.78
N LEU A 223 13.05 10.82 -10.35
CA LEU A 223 14.38 10.87 -9.76
C LEU A 223 14.89 12.31 -9.52
N GLU A 224 14.47 13.27 -10.34
CA GLU A 224 14.80 14.68 -10.16
C GLU A 224 14.11 15.28 -8.92
N GLU A 225 12.81 15.03 -8.76
CA GLU A 225 12.05 15.47 -7.59
C GLU A 225 12.55 14.80 -6.31
N ASP A 226 12.89 13.51 -6.38
CA ASP A 226 13.42 12.73 -5.26
C ASP A 226 14.81 13.23 -4.83
N LYS A 227 15.67 13.63 -5.77
CA LYS A 227 16.94 14.32 -5.46
C LYS A 227 16.73 15.67 -4.78
N LYS A 228 15.76 16.45 -5.26
CA LYS A 228 15.39 17.73 -4.63
C LYS A 228 14.85 17.53 -3.22
N PHE A 229 14.05 16.48 -3.01
CA PHE A 229 13.58 16.10 -1.67
C PHE A 229 14.77 15.82 -0.73
N LEU A 230 15.75 15.03 -1.17
CA LEU A 230 16.95 14.72 -0.36
C LEU A 230 17.78 15.96 -0.02
N GLU A 231 17.96 16.88 -0.97
CA GLU A 231 18.66 18.16 -0.72
C GLU A 231 17.96 18.96 0.38
N VAL A 232 16.63 19.13 0.26
CA VAL A 232 15.83 19.85 1.26
C VAL A 232 15.82 19.13 2.61
N MET A 233 15.73 17.80 2.61
CA MET A 233 15.74 17.02 3.85
C MET A 233 17.07 17.19 4.60
N ARG A 234 18.20 17.14 3.89
CA ARG A 234 19.54 17.41 4.43
C ARG A 234 19.67 18.82 5.01
N GLU A 235 19.15 19.82 4.30
CA GLU A 235 19.12 21.21 4.78
C GLU A 235 18.34 21.35 6.09
N ILE A 236 17.15 20.73 6.18
CA ILE A 236 16.30 20.81 7.39
C ILE A 236 16.98 20.12 8.57
N LEU A 237 17.61 18.96 8.35
CA LEU A 237 18.20 18.13 9.40
C LEU A 237 19.65 18.50 9.74
N ASN A 238 20.29 19.37 8.95
CA ASN A 238 21.71 19.72 9.04
C ASN A 238 22.64 18.50 8.88
N GLU A 239 22.37 17.64 7.88
CA GLU A 239 23.15 16.44 7.53
C GLU A 239 23.76 16.48 6.13
#